data_AF-A0A0E3YV33-F1
#
_entry.id   AF-A0A0E3YV33-F1
#
_cell.length_a   1.000
_cell.length_b   1.000
_cell.length_c   1.000
_cell.angle_alpha   90.00
_cell.angle_beta   90.00
_cell.angle_gamma   90.00
#
_symmetry.space_group_name_H-M   'P 1'
#
loop_
_entity.id
_entity.type
_entity.pdbx_description
1 polymer ?
#
loop_
_entity_poly.entity_id
_entity_poly.type
_entity_poly.pdbx_seq_one_letter_code
_entity_poly.pdbx_strand_id
1 'polypeptide(L)'
;MKAFAFYLLLTLSSVLPFTSTAAETTGAAPAVASTGLGTRASLPPPDVEQRLGDLEAYINNAARVTDGQAVSKIPGGGPGHSAWMMTSCALVLFMTLPGLALFYGGLVRRKNVLSILAQCLGLTGVVSLIWWACGYSLSFSTGNPVIGDLSFAFLRDVGLAPNPNYAQWVPHNLFAIYQMMFAIITPALTVGAIAERMKFKAIMLFSVIWMFVVYFPVAHMLWGAGGLMNGLFNPTAAIKAIDFAGGIVVHMTSGWSALALCILLGKRLGHGREHMAPHSLVFCMAGTGMLWVGWYGFNAGSAVAADGVAVNAFVTTTLAAAAGCFMWPFLEYLRRGKPSVLGFCSGAVAGLATITPASGFVTAGTAILIGLVAGAATYFACNHLKSFFKYDDSLDTFGVHAVGGTIGTLLAGIFATTAANPNLANGPIAALVGKTLWLEQLKAGGIVLVWSVGATFVIAKLVGWVCGGLRVDGDDETLGLDLAEHGEEGYIIE
;
A
#
# COMPACT_ATOMS: atom_id res chain seq x y z
N MET A 1 -31.22 12.77 13.15
CA MET A 1 -29.98 11.93 13.11
C MET A 1 -29.06 12.17 11.90
N LYS A 2 -29.29 13.20 11.06
CA LYS A 2 -28.38 13.56 9.95
C LYS A 2 -27.29 14.58 10.34
N ALA A 3 -27.33 15.13 11.55
CA ALA A 3 -26.38 16.13 12.04
C ALA A 3 -25.22 15.56 12.91
N PHE A 4 -25.30 14.30 13.36
CA PHE A 4 -24.36 13.78 14.36
C PHE A 4 -22.99 13.41 13.78
N ALA A 5 -22.94 12.96 12.53
CA ALA A 5 -21.69 12.64 11.84
C ALA A 5 -20.90 13.89 11.39
N PHE A 6 -21.59 15.00 11.12
CA PHE A 6 -20.95 16.27 10.78
C PHE A 6 -20.42 16.99 12.04
N TYR A 7 -21.09 16.82 13.18
CA TYR A 7 -20.62 17.37 14.45
C TYR A 7 -19.40 16.65 15.02
N LEU A 8 -19.25 15.33 14.82
CA LEU A 8 -18.08 14.60 15.33
C LEU A 8 -16.75 15.05 14.70
N LEU A 9 -16.79 15.54 13.45
CA LEU A 9 -15.63 16.12 12.75
C LEU A 9 -15.33 17.58 13.16
N LEU A 10 -16.30 18.31 13.72
CA LEU A 10 -16.15 19.69 14.22
C LEU A 10 -15.90 19.77 15.74
N THR A 11 -16.23 18.73 16.50
CA THR A 11 -15.99 18.70 17.96
C THR A 11 -14.59 18.20 18.35
N LEU A 12 -13.88 17.52 17.45
CA LEU A 12 -12.47 17.14 17.66
C LEU A 12 -11.50 18.32 17.53
N SER A 13 -11.94 19.46 16.97
CA SER A 13 -11.16 20.70 16.89
C SER A 13 -11.48 21.71 18.00
N SER A 14 -12.43 21.44 18.91
CA SER A 14 -12.93 22.45 19.86
C SER A 14 -13.06 22.00 21.33
N VAL A 15 -12.59 20.81 21.73
CA VAL A 15 -12.62 20.38 23.14
C VAL A 15 -11.28 19.83 23.61
N LEU A 16 -10.28 20.71 23.70
CA LEU A 16 -9.23 20.64 24.72
C LEU A 16 -9.03 22.06 25.26
N PRO A 17 -9.50 22.38 26.48
CA PRO A 17 -9.05 23.57 27.14
C PRO A 17 -7.61 23.29 27.60
N PHE A 18 -6.62 23.86 26.91
CA PHE A 18 -5.28 24.02 27.46
C PHE A 18 -5.38 25.01 28.63
N THR A 19 -5.69 24.49 29.81
CA THR A 19 -5.53 25.21 31.06
C THR A 19 -4.04 25.21 31.38
N SER A 20 -3.38 26.33 31.12
CA SER A 20 -2.06 26.62 31.66
C SER A 20 -2.19 26.81 33.17
N THR A 21 -1.81 25.83 33.97
CA THR A 21 -1.51 26.09 35.38
C THR A 21 -0.17 26.82 35.43
N ALA A 22 -0.25 28.12 35.66
CA ALA A 22 0.88 28.98 35.99
C ALA A 22 1.55 28.44 37.27
N ALA A 23 2.79 28.01 37.15
CA ALA A 23 3.74 28.03 38.27
C ALA A 23 4.47 29.38 38.20
N GLU A 24 4.50 30.06 39.34
CA GLU A 24 4.91 31.44 39.53
C GLU A 24 6.22 31.82 38.84
N THR A 25 6.15 32.90 38.06
CA THR A 25 7.27 33.60 37.47
C THR A 25 8.03 34.38 38.54
N THR A 26 9.23 33.92 38.88
CA THR A 26 10.26 34.78 39.48
C THR A 26 11.44 34.90 38.53
N GLY A 27 11.69 36.12 38.08
CA GLY A 27 12.96 36.53 37.48
C GLY A 27 12.99 36.44 35.96
N ALA A 28 12.78 37.58 35.29
CA ALA A 28 13.23 37.80 33.93
C ALA A 28 14.72 37.43 33.82
N ALA A 29 15.05 36.42 33.01
CA ALA A 29 16.42 36.10 32.65
C ALA A 29 16.78 36.79 31.33
N PRO A 30 18.02 37.29 31.19
CA PRO A 30 18.43 38.18 30.11
C PRO A 30 18.66 37.41 28.81
N ALA A 31 18.83 38.16 27.72
CA ALA A 31 19.34 37.70 26.43
C ALA A 31 20.40 36.60 26.61
N VAL A 32 20.24 35.49 25.89
CA VAL A 32 21.15 34.33 25.92
C VAL A 32 22.54 34.79 25.48
N ALA A 33 23.37 35.11 26.47
CA ALA A 33 24.81 35.05 26.35
C ALA A 33 25.17 33.57 26.16
N SER A 34 25.86 33.30 25.07
CA SER A 34 26.50 32.02 24.79
C SER A 34 27.45 31.65 25.93
N THR A 35 27.07 30.69 26.76
CA THR A 35 28.01 30.04 27.68
C THR A 35 27.83 28.53 27.64
N GLY A 36 28.79 27.85 27.01
CA GLY A 36 29.16 26.50 27.40
C GLY A 36 28.55 25.33 26.63
N LEU A 37 28.21 25.47 25.35
CA LEU A 37 28.39 24.32 24.45
C LEU A 37 29.90 24.12 24.36
N GLY A 38 30.43 23.01 24.90
CA GLY A 38 31.72 22.53 24.41
C GLY A 38 31.64 22.58 22.90
N THR A 39 32.50 23.37 22.27
CA THR A 39 32.55 23.52 20.81
C THR A 39 32.61 22.12 20.24
N ARG A 40 31.50 21.58 19.73
CA ARG A 40 31.56 20.48 18.77
C ARG A 40 32.40 21.08 17.66
N ALA A 41 33.66 20.65 17.58
CA ALA A 41 34.56 21.08 16.53
C ALA A 41 33.79 20.96 15.22
N SER A 42 33.69 22.07 14.47
CA SER A 42 33.09 22.02 13.15
C SER A 42 33.82 20.94 12.37
N LEU A 43 33.08 19.95 11.86
CA LEU A 43 33.67 18.86 11.12
C LEU A 43 34.57 19.44 10.00
N PRO A 44 35.75 18.84 9.77
CA PRO A 44 36.66 19.34 8.75
C PRO A 44 36.00 19.32 7.35
N PRO A 45 36.47 20.14 6.42
CA PRO A 45 36.10 19.98 5.02
C PRO A 45 36.60 18.61 4.51
N PRO A 46 35.82 17.93 3.64
CA PRO A 46 36.18 16.60 3.18
C PRO A 46 37.35 16.67 2.17
N ASP A 47 38.24 15.70 2.26
CA ASP A 47 39.31 15.50 1.29
C ASP A 47 38.78 14.96 -0.05
N VAL A 48 39.66 14.71 -1.03
CA VAL A 48 39.25 14.26 -2.37
C VAL A 48 38.66 12.84 -2.34
N GLU A 49 39.24 11.93 -1.57
CA GLU A 49 38.78 10.54 -1.42
C GLU A 49 37.38 10.52 -0.79
N GLN A 50 37.18 11.27 0.29
CA GLN A 50 35.89 11.44 0.96
C GLN A 50 34.83 12.05 0.04
N ARG A 51 35.20 13.04 -0.77
CA ARG A 51 34.29 13.64 -1.76
C ARG A 51 33.90 12.67 -2.86
N LEU A 52 34.84 11.86 -3.35
CA LEU A 52 34.57 10.82 -4.35
C LEU A 52 33.70 9.71 -3.75
N GLY A 53 34.02 9.23 -2.55
CA GLY A 53 33.25 8.23 -1.83
C GLY A 53 31.81 8.69 -1.55
N ASP A 54 31.60 9.94 -1.15
CA ASP A 54 30.25 10.50 -1.01
C ASP A 54 29.49 10.58 -2.34
N LEU A 55 30.18 10.87 -3.44
CA LEU A 55 29.56 10.90 -4.78
C LEU A 55 29.16 9.50 -5.24
N GLU A 56 30.02 8.51 -5.00
CA GLU A 56 29.72 7.10 -5.26
C GLU A 56 28.57 6.62 -4.36
N ALA A 57 28.56 6.99 -3.08
CA ALA A 57 27.48 6.66 -2.16
C ALA A 57 26.14 7.29 -2.59
N TYR A 58 26.16 8.54 -3.06
CA TYR A 58 25.00 9.22 -3.61
C TYR A 58 24.42 8.46 -4.82
N ILE A 59 25.28 8.11 -5.80
CA ILE A 59 24.86 7.39 -7.01
C ILE A 59 24.34 5.99 -6.69
N ASN A 60 24.97 5.30 -5.73
CA ASN A 60 24.63 3.93 -5.36
C ASN A 60 23.61 3.82 -4.22
N ASN A 61 23.02 4.93 -3.75
CA ASN A 61 22.07 4.96 -2.64
C ASN A 61 22.61 4.30 -1.34
N ALA A 62 23.89 4.54 -1.04
CA ALA A 62 24.56 4.03 0.15
C ALA A 62 24.71 5.12 1.23
N ALA A 63 25.12 4.71 2.44
CA ALA A 63 25.49 5.65 3.51
C ALA A 63 26.71 6.48 3.08
N ARG A 64 26.80 7.73 3.53
CA ARG A 64 27.92 8.61 3.16
C ARG A 64 29.19 8.16 3.86
N VAL A 65 30.31 8.33 3.17
CA VAL A 65 31.63 8.04 3.76
C VAL A 65 31.99 9.11 4.80
N THR A 66 31.50 10.34 4.60
CA THR A 66 31.77 11.47 5.49
C THR A 66 30.92 11.52 6.76
N ASP A 67 29.97 10.60 6.97
CA ASP A 67 29.04 10.65 8.10
C ASP A 67 29.77 10.72 9.45
N GLY A 68 29.61 11.85 10.15
CA GLY A 68 30.28 12.12 11.43
C GLY A 68 31.78 12.40 11.35
N GLN A 69 32.37 12.42 10.15
CA GLN A 69 33.81 12.63 9.93
C GLN A 69 34.15 13.94 9.21
N ALA A 70 33.31 14.38 8.25
CA ALA A 70 33.51 15.61 7.49
C ALA A 70 32.18 16.19 7.00
N VAL A 71 32.18 17.44 6.53
CA VAL A 71 30.96 18.06 5.94
C VAL A 71 30.86 17.72 4.45
N SER A 72 29.98 16.78 4.08
CA SER A 72 29.73 16.42 2.68
C SER A 72 29.45 17.65 1.79
N LYS A 73 30.05 17.68 0.59
CA LYS A 73 29.78 18.74 -0.40
C LYS A 73 28.56 18.46 -1.28
N ILE A 74 27.89 17.32 -1.09
CA ILE A 74 26.67 16.94 -1.83
C ILE A 74 25.46 17.33 -0.98
N PRO A 75 24.75 18.42 -1.29
CA PRO A 75 23.68 18.91 -0.44
C PRO A 75 22.44 18.00 -0.56
N GLY A 76 21.96 17.51 0.58
CA GLY A 76 20.65 16.85 0.72
C GLY A 76 20.39 15.72 -0.28
N GLY A 77 19.10 15.56 -0.61
CA GLY A 77 18.65 14.64 -1.64
C GLY A 77 18.82 15.23 -3.03
N GLY A 78 19.41 14.47 -3.94
CA GLY A 78 19.73 15.01 -5.26
C GLY A 78 18.53 15.01 -6.22
N PRO A 79 18.58 15.85 -7.26
CA PRO A 79 17.44 16.14 -8.11
C PRO A 79 16.92 14.90 -8.86
N GLY A 80 17.78 13.93 -9.17
CA GLY A 80 17.39 12.67 -9.82
C GLY A 80 16.50 11.79 -8.94
N HIS A 81 16.89 11.56 -7.67
CA HIS A 81 16.06 10.80 -6.73
C HIS A 81 14.74 11.50 -6.46
N SER A 82 14.78 12.83 -6.27
CA SER A 82 13.56 13.61 -6.05
C SER A 82 12.62 13.57 -7.26
N ALA A 83 13.15 13.72 -8.49
CA ALA A 83 12.36 13.63 -9.72
C ALA A 83 11.72 12.24 -9.89
N TRP A 84 12.50 11.18 -9.63
CA TRP A 84 11.99 9.81 -9.67
C TRP A 84 10.90 9.57 -8.64
N MET A 85 11.06 10.06 -7.41
CA MET A 85 10.05 9.88 -6.36
C MET A 85 8.79 10.70 -6.61
N MET A 86 8.88 11.95 -7.09
CA MET A 86 7.70 12.73 -7.49
C MET A 86 6.95 12.06 -8.65
N THR A 87 7.68 11.54 -9.63
CA THR A 87 7.09 10.76 -10.74
C THR A 87 6.42 9.49 -10.22
N SER A 88 7.08 8.77 -9.32
CA SER A 88 6.53 7.56 -8.70
C SER A 88 5.27 7.86 -7.90
N CYS A 89 5.20 8.98 -7.16
CA CYS A 89 3.98 9.42 -6.48
C CYS A 89 2.82 9.59 -7.46
N ALA A 90 3.06 10.31 -8.57
CA ALA A 90 2.03 10.53 -9.59
C ALA A 90 1.58 9.21 -10.23
N LEU A 91 2.50 8.29 -10.51
CA LEU A 91 2.20 6.96 -11.05
C LEU A 91 1.39 6.10 -10.09
N VAL A 92 1.70 6.09 -8.78
CA VAL A 92 0.89 5.33 -7.82
C VAL A 92 -0.48 5.96 -7.61
N LEU A 93 -0.60 7.29 -7.59
CA LEU A 93 -1.91 7.92 -7.58
C LEU A 93 -2.72 7.54 -8.84
N PHE A 94 -2.06 7.49 -10.00
CA PHE A 94 -2.66 7.08 -11.27
C PHE A 94 -3.21 5.65 -11.23
N MET A 95 -2.64 4.76 -10.40
CA MET A 95 -3.21 3.45 -10.15
C MET A 95 -4.57 3.52 -9.46
N THR A 96 -4.81 4.46 -8.55
CA THR A 96 -6.13 4.61 -7.91
C THR A 96 -7.07 5.42 -8.82
N LEU A 97 -6.57 6.56 -9.32
CA LEU A 97 -7.30 7.54 -10.10
C LEU A 97 -6.57 7.82 -11.43
N PRO A 98 -7.01 7.23 -12.57
CA PRO A 98 -8.24 6.48 -12.77
C PRO A 98 -8.11 4.95 -12.76
N GLY A 99 -6.93 4.37 -12.58
CA GLY A 99 -6.66 2.96 -12.91
C GLY A 99 -7.64 1.96 -12.27
N LEU A 100 -7.69 1.91 -10.94
CA LEU A 100 -8.53 1.00 -10.17
C LEU A 100 -10.02 1.33 -10.36
N ALA A 101 -10.34 2.63 -10.43
CA ALA A 101 -11.70 3.09 -10.63
C ALA A 101 -12.27 2.61 -11.97
N LEU A 102 -11.48 2.65 -13.06
CA LEU A 102 -11.87 2.11 -14.36
C LEU A 102 -11.81 0.58 -14.40
N PHE A 103 -10.82 -0.03 -13.75
CA PHE A 103 -10.68 -1.48 -13.69
C PHE A 103 -11.91 -2.11 -13.03
N TYR A 104 -12.24 -1.69 -11.81
CA TYR A 104 -13.42 -2.17 -11.10
C TYR A 104 -14.72 -1.64 -11.71
N GLY A 105 -14.74 -0.38 -12.14
CA GLY A 105 -15.89 0.22 -12.80
C GLY A 105 -16.33 -0.62 -13.99
N GLY A 106 -15.40 -0.99 -14.88
CA GLY A 106 -15.67 -1.83 -16.06
C GLY A 106 -16.28 -3.21 -15.74
N LEU A 107 -16.01 -3.75 -14.55
CA LEU A 107 -16.43 -5.08 -14.11
C LEU A 107 -17.78 -5.13 -13.41
N VAL A 108 -18.28 -4.01 -12.91
CA VAL A 108 -19.63 -3.94 -12.32
C VAL A 108 -20.70 -3.76 -13.41
N ARG A 109 -21.97 -3.95 -13.05
CA ARG A 109 -23.12 -3.64 -13.91
C ARG A 109 -23.23 -2.13 -14.11
N ARG A 110 -23.83 -1.72 -15.24
CA ARG A 110 -23.98 -0.31 -15.65
C ARG A 110 -24.48 0.61 -14.53
N LYS A 111 -25.43 0.14 -13.72
CA LYS A 111 -26.09 0.87 -12.63
C LYS A 111 -25.22 1.13 -11.38
N ASN A 112 -23.95 0.71 -11.40
CA ASN A 112 -23.04 0.77 -10.25
C ASN A 112 -21.66 1.38 -10.59
N VAL A 113 -21.43 1.83 -11.82
CA VAL A 113 -20.10 2.30 -12.25
C VAL A 113 -19.71 3.59 -11.53
N LEU A 114 -20.67 4.51 -11.35
CA LEU A 114 -20.43 5.80 -10.71
C LEU A 114 -20.11 5.60 -9.23
N SER A 115 -20.78 4.65 -8.58
CA SER A 115 -20.52 4.32 -7.19
C SER A 115 -19.08 3.82 -6.99
N ILE A 116 -18.54 3.02 -7.91
CA ILE A 116 -17.13 2.60 -7.85
C ILE A 116 -16.17 3.80 -7.99
N LEU A 117 -16.45 4.70 -8.94
CA LEU A 117 -15.68 5.93 -9.13
C LEU A 117 -15.72 6.82 -7.86
N ALA A 118 -16.91 7.02 -7.30
CA ALA A 118 -17.13 7.81 -6.09
C ALA A 118 -16.42 7.20 -4.87
N GLN A 119 -16.42 5.88 -4.73
CA GLN A 119 -15.68 5.17 -3.68
C GLN A 119 -14.17 5.38 -3.82
N CYS A 120 -13.60 5.22 -5.01
CA CYS A 120 -12.17 5.43 -5.23
C CYS A 120 -11.76 6.89 -4.95
N LEU A 121 -12.56 7.87 -5.41
CA LEU A 121 -12.29 9.29 -5.20
C LEU A 121 -12.47 9.70 -3.73
N GLY A 122 -13.54 9.23 -3.09
CA GLY A 122 -13.82 9.47 -1.68
C GLY A 122 -12.72 8.90 -0.77
N LEU A 123 -12.28 7.67 -1.03
CA LEU A 123 -11.17 7.05 -0.30
C LEU A 123 -9.85 7.81 -0.51
N THR A 124 -9.58 8.27 -1.74
CA THR A 124 -8.41 9.12 -2.01
C THR A 124 -8.43 10.39 -1.14
N GLY A 125 -9.56 11.09 -1.08
CA GLY A 125 -9.69 12.31 -0.28
C GLY A 125 -9.55 12.06 1.22
N VAL A 126 -10.34 11.12 1.78
CA VAL A 126 -10.36 10.89 3.23
C VAL A 126 -9.05 10.29 3.74
N VAL A 127 -8.44 9.36 2.98
CA VAL A 127 -7.17 8.74 3.38
C VAL A 127 -6.03 9.76 3.34
N SER A 128 -6.00 10.64 2.35
CA SER A 128 -5.00 11.71 2.27
C SER A 128 -5.07 12.64 3.50
N LEU A 129 -6.28 13.00 3.93
CA LEU A 129 -6.47 13.88 5.09
C LEU A 129 -6.06 13.22 6.40
N ILE A 130 -6.44 11.95 6.64
CA ILE A 130 -6.01 11.24 7.86
C ILE A 130 -4.51 10.95 7.82
N TRP A 131 -3.91 10.73 6.65
CA TRP A 131 -2.48 10.52 6.48
C TRP A 131 -1.69 11.75 6.91
N TRP A 132 -2.06 12.91 6.38
CA TRP A 132 -1.51 14.21 6.77
C TRP A 132 -1.70 14.47 8.27
N ALA A 133 -2.91 14.24 8.80
CA ALA A 133 -3.22 14.52 10.19
C ALA A 133 -2.37 13.69 11.16
N CYS A 134 -2.26 12.37 10.92
CA CYS A 134 -1.52 11.48 11.83
C CYS A 134 -1.06 10.15 11.21
N GLY A 135 -1.62 9.69 10.09
CA GLY A 135 -1.30 8.37 9.53
C GLY A 135 0.16 8.19 9.16
N TYR A 136 0.82 9.25 8.64
CA TYR A 136 2.26 9.22 8.40
C TYR A 136 3.03 8.97 9.70
N SER A 137 2.68 9.70 10.76
CA SER A 137 3.30 9.57 12.08
C SER A 137 3.10 8.17 12.66
N LEU A 138 1.87 7.66 12.64
CA LEU A 138 1.57 6.33 13.17
C LEU A 138 2.24 5.19 12.40
N SER A 139 2.65 5.43 11.15
CA SER A 139 3.36 4.45 10.33
C SER A 139 4.88 4.57 10.45
N PHE A 140 5.43 5.79 10.48
CA PHE A 140 6.86 6.04 10.28
C PHE A 140 7.56 6.85 11.39
N SER A 141 6.89 7.24 12.47
CA SER A 141 7.60 7.72 13.66
C SER A 141 8.20 6.57 14.49
N THR A 142 8.85 6.88 15.61
CA THR A 142 9.52 5.88 16.46
C THR A 142 8.53 4.96 17.17
N GLY A 143 7.62 5.51 17.98
CA GLY A 143 6.58 4.77 18.69
C GLY A 143 7.05 3.51 19.43
N ASN A 144 6.30 2.42 19.26
CA ASN A 144 6.60 1.09 19.77
C ASN A 144 6.58 0.07 18.62
N PRO A 145 6.99 -1.20 18.80
CA PRO A 145 7.11 -2.15 17.69
C PRO A 145 5.85 -2.39 16.83
N VAL A 146 4.66 -2.05 17.32
CA VAL A 146 3.38 -2.24 16.61
C VAL A 146 2.88 -0.97 15.94
N ILE A 147 3.13 0.21 16.51
CA ILE A 147 2.62 1.48 15.99
C ILE A 147 3.53 2.65 16.36
N GLY A 148 3.64 3.61 15.45
CA GLY A 148 4.27 4.90 15.68
C GLY A 148 3.54 5.77 16.72
N ASP A 149 4.20 6.83 17.15
CA ASP A 149 3.65 7.91 17.97
C ASP A 149 3.15 9.10 17.10
N LEU A 150 2.86 10.24 17.74
CA LEU A 150 2.34 11.47 17.09
C LEU A 150 3.41 12.57 16.89
N SER A 151 4.70 12.22 16.91
CA SER A 151 5.80 13.16 16.68
C SER A 151 5.68 13.89 15.33
N PHE A 152 5.32 13.16 14.27
CA PHE A 152 5.12 13.68 12.91
C PHE A 152 3.65 14.02 12.59
N ALA A 153 2.78 14.16 13.58
CA ALA A 153 1.39 14.58 13.34
C ALA A 153 1.36 15.93 12.59
N PHE A 154 0.42 16.08 11.65
CA PHE A 154 0.31 17.23 10.76
C PHE A 154 1.58 17.49 9.92
N LEU A 155 2.39 16.45 9.69
CA LEU A 155 3.71 16.53 9.06
C LEU A 155 4.69 17.45 9.80
N ARG A 156 4.54 17.62 11.11
CA ARG A 156 5.50 18.34 11.95
C ARG A 156 6.88 17.71 11.85
N ASP A 157 7.90 18.53 11.60
CA ASP A 157 9.30 18.11 11.39
C ASP A 157 9.50 17.15 10.19
N VAL A 158 8.54 17.10 9.27
CA VAL A 158 8.62 16.34 8.01
C VAL A 158 8.82 17.33 6.86
N GLY A 159 10.08 17.78 6.69
CA GLY A 159 10.45 18.82 5.72
C GLY A 159 11.33 18.32 4.57
N LEU A 160 12.12 19.25 4.00
CA LEU A 160 13.04 18.95 2.89
C LEU A 160 14.30 18.19 3.30
N ALA A 161 14.66 18.23 4.58
CA ALA A 161 15.77 17.43 5.10
C ALA A 161 15.43 15.93 4.97
N PRO A 162 16.34 15.08 4.48
CA PRO A 162 16.15 13.64 4.47
C PRO A 162 16.00 13.06 5.88
N ASN A 163 15.30 11.93 6.00
CA ASN A 163 15.24 11.14 7.23
C ASN A 163 16.06 9.86 7.04
N PRO A 164 17.23 9.73 7.69
CA PRO A 164 18.15 8.63 7.46
C PRO A 164 17.57 7.25 7.83
N ASN A 165 16.51 7.20 8.63
CA ASN A 165 15.80 5.95 8.94
C ASN A 165 15.07 5.35 7.73
N TYR A 166 14.73 6.17 6.73
CA TYR A 166 13.89 5.76 5.61
C TYR A 166 14.50 6.09 4.24
N ALA A 167 15.17 7.24 4.12
CA ALA A 167 15.83 7.64 2.89
C ALA A 167 16.99 8.60 3.17
N GLN A 168 18.19 8.23 2.74
CA GLN A 168 19.40 9.06 2.86
C GLN A 168 19.40 10.25 1.88
N TRP A 169 18.72 10.07 0.74
CA TRP A 169 18.84 10.95 -0.42
C TRP A 169 17.50 11.48 -0.95
N VAL A 170 16.41 11.29 -0.21
CA VAL A 170 15.07 11.78 -0.58
C VAL A 170 14.54 12.67 0.53
N PRO A 171 13.98 13.86 0.21
CA PRO A 171 13.30 14.70 1.19
C PRO A 171 12.27 13.92 2.03
N HIS A 172 12.25 14.14 3.34
CA HIS A 172 11.37 13.41 4.26
C HIS A 172 9.89 13.60 3.90
N ASN A 173 9.49 14.81 3.50
CA ASN A 173 8.13 15.09 3.03
C ASN A 173 7.77 14.36 1.73
N LEU A 174 8.71 14.19 0.82
CA LEU A 174 8.48 13.46 -0.43
C LEU A 174 8.30 11.96 -0.17
N PHE A 175 9.09 11.38 0.75
CA PHE A 175 8.86 10.02 1.22
C PHE A 175 7.47 9.87 1.88
N ALA A 176 7.04 10.85 2.69
CA ALA A 176 5.73 10.85 3.32
C ALA A 176 4.58 10.87 2.28
N ILE A 177 4.69 11.67 1.23
CA ILE A 177 3.72 11.72 0.14
C ILE A 177 3.76 10.44 -0.69
N TYR A 178 4.94 9.87 -0.95
CA TYR A 178 5.05 8.60 -1.67
C TYR A 178 4.28 7.48 -0.95
N GLN A 179 4.50 7.33 0.35
CA GLN A 179 3.83 6.33 1.18
C GLN A 179 2.32 6.58 1.32
N MET A 180 1.88 7.85 1.25
CA MET A 180 0.44 8.19 1.21
C MET A 180 -0.26 7.51 0.04
N MET A 181 0.42 7.35 -1.11
CA MET A 181 -0.21 6.75 -2.30
C MET A 181 -0.52 5.26 -2.09
N PHE A 182 0.32 4.55 -1.33
CA PHE A 182 0.06 3.16 -0.90
C PHE A 182 -1.09 3.13 0.10
N ALA A 183 -1.10 4.07 1.05
CA ALA A 183 -2.17 4.21 2.03
C ALA A 183 -3.54 4.42 1.36
N ILE A 184 -3.59 5.24 0.30
CA ILE A 184 -4.81 5.52 -0.48
C ILE A 184 -5.33 4.27 -1.18
N ILE A 185 -4.49 3.56 -1.95
CA ILE A 185 -4.96 2.46 -2.80
C ILE A 185 -5.38 1.24 -1.97
N THR A 186 -4.78 1.02 -0.81
CA THR A 186 -4.97 -0.21 -0.02
C THR A 186 -6.43 -0.47 0.40
N PRO A 187 -7.13 0.45 1.09
CA PRO A 187 -8.55 0.25 1.39
C PRO A 187 -9.41 0.26 0.12
N ALA A 188 -9.00 0.97 -0.94
CA ALA A 188 -9.72 0.98 -2.21
C ALA A 188 -9.72 -0.39 -2.91
N LEU A 189 -8.69 -1.22 -2.73
CA LEU A 189 -8.69 -2.61 -3.23
C LEU A 189 -9.85 -3.43 -2.66
N THR A 190 -10.24 -3.20 -1.40
CA THR A 190 -11.33 -3.95 -0.74
C THR A 190 -12.69 -3.73 -1.41
N VAL A 191 -12.88 -2.58 -2.08
CA VAL A 191 -14.11 -2.24 -2.82
C VAL A 191 -14.48 -3.31 -3.82
N GLY A 192 -13.49 -3.92 -4.48
CA GLY A 192 -13.74 -4.95 -5.49
C GLY A 192 -14.48 -6.18 -4.93
N ALA A 193 -14.30 -6.55 -3.66
CA ALA A 193 -14.99 -7.69 -3.08
C ALA A 193 -16.44 -7.39 -2.64
N ILE A 194 -16.70 -6.13 -2.29
CA ILE A 194 -17.98 -5.64 -1.74
C ILE A 194 -18.85 -4.90 -2.75
N ALA A 195 -18.37 -4.79 -4.00
CA ALA A 195 -19.01 -4.03 -5.06
C ALA A 195 -20.51 -4.36 -5.21
N GLU A 196 -21.28 -3.32 -5.56
CA GLU A 196 -22.72 -3.32 -5.87
C GLU A 196 -23.67 -3.52 -4.68
N ARG A 197 -23.18 -3.65 -3.43
CA ARG A 197 -24.06 -3.95 -2.29
C ARG A 197 -23.73 -3.31 -0.95
N MET A 198 -22.56 -2.70 -0.77
CA MET A 198 -22.22 -2.02 0.50
C MET A 198 -22.60 -0.53 0.45
N LYS A 199 -23.18 -0.03 1.54
CA LYS A 199 -23.52 1.40 1.70
C LYS A 199 -22.26 2.27 1.60
N PHE A 200 -22.30 3.35 0.83
CA PHE A 200 -21.16 4.26 0.64
C PHE A 200 -20.66 4.82 1.97
N LYS A 201 -21.57 5.28 2.83
CA LYS A 201 -21.23 5.75 4.19
C LYS A 201 -20.54 4.68 5.05
N ALA A 202 -20.88 3.40 4.87
CA ALA A 202 -20.28 2.29 5.60
C ALA A 202 -18.88 2.00 5.07
N ILE A 203 -18.65 2.10 3.76
CA ILE A 203 -17.30 1.99 3.15
C ILE A 203 -16.39 3.08 3.71
N MET A 204 -16.85 4.34 3.72
CA MET A 204 -16.05 5.46 4.22
C MET A 204 -15.68 5.29 5.69
N LEU A 205 -16.67 4.96 6.55
CA LEU A 205 -16.41 4.76 7.98
C LEU A 205 -15.54 3.53 8.25
N PHE A 206 -15.80 2.42 7.54
CA PHE A 206 -14.98 1.22 7.61
C PHE A 206 -13.53 1.53 7.28
N SER A 207 -13.28 2.18 6.14
CA SER A 207 -11.93 2.48 5.69
C SER A 207 -11.20 3.39 6.67
N VAL A 208 -11.85 4.44 7.19
CA VAL A 208 -11.22 5.31 8.21
C VAL A 208 -10.76 4.48 9.41
N ILE A 209 -11.64 3.66 10.01
CA ILE A 209 -11.29 2.84 11.18
C ILE A 209 -10.23 1.79 10.82
N TRP A 210 -10.36 1.16 9.66
CA TRP A 210 -9.45 0.14 9.16
C TRP A 210 -8.04 0.68 8.95
N MET A 211 -7.88 1.94 8.54
CA MET A 211 -6.57 2.56 8.43
C MET A 211 -5.86 2.63 9.79
N PHE A 212 -6.56 2.96 10.87
CA PHE A 212 -5.99 3.03 12.23
C PHE A 212 -5.70 1.66 12.84
N VAL A 213 -6.56 0.67 12.58
CA VAL A 213 -6.48 -0.64 13.26
C VAL A 213 -5.66 -1.65 12.46
N VAL A 214 -5.60 -1.52 11.13
CA VAL A 214 -4.94 -2.48 10.25
C VAL A 214 -3.80 -1.84 9.49
N TYR A 215 -4.06 -0.79 8.69
CA TYR A 215 -3.03 -0.27 7.79
C TYR A 215 -1.83 0.34 8.51
N PHE A 216 -2.03 1.37 9.34
CA PHE A 216 -0.92 2.06 10.02
C PHE A 216 -0.12 1.10 10.92
N PRO A 217 -0.74 0.20 11.71
CA PRO A 217 0.02 -0.79 12.49
C PRO A 217 0.82 -1.75 11.60
N VAL A 218 0.25 -2.29 10.53
CA VAL A 218 0.97 -3.23 9.66
C VAL A 218 2.08 -2.53 8.88
N ALA A 219 1.84 -1.30 8.39
CA ALA A 219 2.87 -0.48 7.77
C ALA A 219 4.01 -0.17 8.75
N HIS A 220 3.70 0.18 10.01
CA HIS A 220 4.72 0.41 11.03
C HIS A 220 5.50 -0.87 11.34
N MET A 221 4.82 -1.99 11.56
CA MET A 221 5.48 -3.26 11.87
C MET A 221 6.45 -3.70 10.76
N LEU A 222 6.11 -3.49 9.48
CA LEU A 222 6.93 -3.95 8.35
C LEU A 222 7.97 -2.91 7.89
N TRP A 223 7.59 -1.64 7.81
CA TRP A 223 8.40 -0.59 7.17
C TRP A 223 8.90 0.48 8.14
N GLY A 224 8.26 0.64 9.30
CA GLY A 224 8.72 1.55 10.35
C GLY A 224 10.08 1.10 10.88
N ALA A 225 10.99 2.04 11.15
CA ALA A 225 12.37 1.73 11.55
C ALA A 225 12.46 0.95 12.88
N GLY A 226 11.47 1.14 13.78
CA GLY A 226 11.32 0.38 15.04
C GLY A 226 10.37 -0.81 14.94
N GLY A 227 9.85 -1.11 13.74
CA GLY A 227 8.77 -2.08 13.53
C GLY A 227 9.14 -3.51 13.94
N LEU A 228 8.15 -4.23 14.49
CA LEU A 228 8.25 -5.61 14.97
C LEU A 228 8.77 -6.60 13.91
N MET A 229 8.44 -6.35 12.64
CA MET A 229 8.65 -7.24 11.51
C MET A 229 9.64 -6.69 10.45
N ASN A 230 10.28 -5.53 10.71
CA ASN A 230 11.19 -4.88 9.77
C ASN A 230 12.54 -5.59 9.73
N GLY A 231 12.71 -6.56 8.82
CA GLY A 231 13.96 -7.31 8.69
C GLY A 231 15.10 -6.55 8.03
N LEU A 232 14.81 -5.49 7.26
CA LEU A 232 15.84 -4.77 6.51
C LEU A 232 16.64 -3.83 7.40
N PHE A 233 15.96 -3.07 8.25
CA PHE A 233 16.55 -1.93 8.96
C PHE A 233 16.54 -2.05 10.47
N ASN A 234 15.77 -2.99 11.06
CA ASN A 234 15.68 -3.16 12.52
C ASN A 234 16.42 -4.44 12.98
N PRO A 235 17.63 -4.33 13.57
CA PRO A 235 18.37 -5.48 14.09
C PRO A 235 17.62 -6.24 15.19
N THR A 236 16.76 -5.53 15.92
CA THR A 236 16.00 -6.06 17.05
C THR A 236 14.59 -6.55 16.68
N ALA A 237 14.23 -6.53 15.39
CA ALA A 237 12.95 -7.06 14.93
C ALA A 237 12.79 -8.53 15.33
N ALA A 238 11.63 -8.83 15.92
CA ALA A 238 11.27 -10.18 16.38
C ALA A 238 11.03 -11.13 15.19
N ILE A 239 10.52 -10.58 14.08
CA ILE A 239 10.38 -11.27 12.81
C ILE A 239 11.18 -10.47 11.79
N LYS A 240 12.09 -11.11 11.07
CA LYS A 240 12.97 -10.40 10.11
C LYS A 240 12.45 -10.58 8.69
N ALA A 241 11.24 -10.08 8.44
CA ALA A 241 10.59 -10.18 7.15
C ALA A 241 11.04 -9.06 6.18
N ILE A 242 10.85 -9.34 4.90
CA ILE A 242 11.04 -8.39 3.80
C ILE A 242 9.72 -8.19 3.05
N ASP A 243 9.46 -6.96 2.64
CA ASP A 243 8.32 -6.62 1.80
C ASP A 243 8.68 -5.38 0.97
N PHE A 244 9.12 -5.60 -0.27
CA PHE A 244 9.74 -4.53 -1.07
C PHE A 244 8.78 -3.37 -1.33
N ALA A 245 7.56 -3.68 -1.81
CA ALA A 245 6.59 -2.67 -2.22
C ALA A 245 5.17 -2.94 -1.68
N GLY A 246 4.96 -3.89 -0.75
CA GLY A 246 3.66 -4.02 -0.07
C GLY A 246 2.86 -5.26 -0.44
N GLY A 247 3.52 -6.39 -0.69
CA GLY A 247 2.84 -7.68 -0.75
C GLY A 247 2.10 -7.99 0.54
N ILE A 248 2.72 -7.72 1.68
CA ILE A 248 2.11 -7.87 3.00
C ILE A 248 1.25 -6.64 3.30
N VAL A 249 1.86 -5.44 3.28
CA VAL A 249 1.22 -4.21 3.78
C VAL A 249 0.01 -3.78 2.95
N VAL A 250 0.02 -4.01 1.63
CA VAL A 250 -1.05 -3.61 0.72
C VAL A 250 -1.91 -4.82 0.30
N HIS A 251 -1.31 -5.83 -0.33
CA HIS A 251 -2.11 -6.90 -0.97
C HIS A 251 -2.68 -7.91 0.02
N MET A 252 -1.90 -8.37 0.99
CA MET A 252 -2.41 -9.30 2.01
C MET A 252 -3.40 -8.61 2.93
N THR A 253 -3.09 -7.42 3.46
CA THR A 253 -4.02 -6.71 4.37
C THR A 253 -5.36 -6.45 3.69
N SER A 254 -5.37 -5.88 2.48
CA SER A 254 -6.60 -5.60 1.74
C SER A 254 -7.29 -6.88 1.29
N GLY A 255 -6.58 -7.86 0.74
CA GLY A 255 -7.15 -9.10 0.22
C GLY A 255 -7.79 -9.98 1.29
N TRP A 256 -7.14 -10.16 2.44
CA TRP A 256 -7.73 -10.93 3.55
C TRP A 256 -8.90 -10.19 4.21
N SER A 257 -8.83 -8.85 4.29
CA SER A 257 -9.97 -8.03 4.73
C SER A 257 -11.15 -8.13 3.75
N ALA A 258 -10.86 -8.13 2.44
CA ALA A 258 -11.85 -8.26 1.38
C ALA A 258 -12.61 -9.60 1.46
N LEU A 259 -11.91 -10.70 1.74
CA LEU A 259 -12.54 -12.00 1.98
C LEU A 259 -13.49 -11.95 3.19
N ALA A 260 -13.03 -11.40 4.31
CA ALA A 260 -13.86 -11.29 5.51
C ALA A 260 -15.11 -10.44 5.25
N LEU A 261 -14.97 -9.30 4.56
CA LEU A 261 -16.09 -8.43 4.19
C LEU A 261 -17.08 -9.13 3.26
N CYS A 262 -16.62 -9.78 2.19
CA CYS A 262 -17.54 -10.38 1.21
C CYS A 262 -18.34 -11.54 1.81
N ILE A 263 -17.76 -12.30 2.75
CA ILE A 263 -18.46 -13.33 3.52
C ILE A 263 -19.50 -12.69 4.44
N LEU A 264 -19.15 -11.61 5.15
CA LEU A 264 -20.05 -10.92 6.08
C LEU A 264 -21.24 -10.25 5.37
N LEU A 265 -21.02 -9.66 4.20
CA LEU A 265 -22.09 -9.03 3.41
C LEU A 265 -22.98 -10.05 2.69
N GLY A 266 -22.46 -11.26 2.44
CA GLY A 266 -23.10 -12.28 1.64
C GLY A 266 -23.11 -11.95 0.14
N LYS A 267 -23.84 -12.78 -0.61
CA LYS A 267 -23.89 -12.74 -2.09
C LYS A 267 -24.76 -11.61 -2.61
N ARG A 268 -24.41 -11.02 -3.75
CA ARG A 268 -25.28 -10.08 -4.48
C ARG A 268 -26.61 -10.73 -4.86
N LEU A 269 -27.68 -9.93 -4.91
CA LEU A 269 -28.97 -10.34 -5.46
C LEU A 269 -28.78 -10.77 -6.91
N GLY A 270 -29.32 -11.95 -7.24
CA GLY A 270 -29.15 -12.59 -8.54
C GLY A 270 -27.87 -13.43 -8.69
N HIS A 271 -26.96 -13.48 -7.70
CA HIS A 271 -25.69 -14.20 -7.86
C HIS A 271 -25.90 -15.70 -8.14
N GLY A 272 -25.37 -16.17 -9.27
CA GLY A 272 -25.54 -17.54 -9.75
C GLY A 272 -26.92 -17.85 -10.35
N ARG A 273 -27.79 -16.84 -10.49
CA ARG A 273 -29.14 -16.94 -11.08
C ARG A 273 -29.32 -16.00 -12.27
N GLU A 274 -28.73 -14.81 -12.20
CA GLU A 274 -28.79 -13.77 -13.21
C GLU A 274 -27.43 -13.57 -13.88
N HIS A 275 -27.45 -13.06 -15.10
CA HIS A 275 -26.25 -12.73 -15.85
C HIS A 275 -25.61 -11.44 -15.30
N MET A 276 -24.50 -11.57 -14.58
CA MET A 276 -23.75 -10.47 -13.98
C MET A 276 -22.47 -10.13 -14.77
N ALA A 277 -22.56 -10.04 -16.10
CA ALA A 277 -21.39 -9.73 -16.90
C ALA A 277 -20.88 -8.28 -16.68
N PRO A 278 -19.56 -8.07 -16.83
CA PRO A 278 -18.96 -6.73 -16.91
C PRO A 278 -19.69 -5.84 -17.91
N HIS A 279 -20.03 -4.61 -17.51
CA HIS A 279 -20.70 -3.69 -18.42
C HIS A 279 -19.74 -3.16 -19.52
N SER A 280 -18.43 -3.09 -19.25
CA SER A 280 -17.42 -2.61 -20.20
C SER A 280 -16.05 -3.24 -19.96
N LEU A 281 -15.69 -4.23 -20.78
CA LEU A 281 -14.33 -4.77 -20.81
C LEU A 281 -13.31 -3.78 -21.38
N VAL A 282 -13.76 -2.74 -22.10
CA VAL A 282 -12.89 -1.66 -22.58
C VAL A 282 -12.39 -0.82 -21.40
N PHE A 283 -13.27 -0.46 -20.47
CA PHE A 283 -12.88 0.25 -19.25
C PHE A 283 -12.04 -0.62 -18.32
N CYS A 284 -12.37 -1.90 -18.20
CA CYS A 284 -11.53 -2.86 -17.48
C CYS A 284 -10.10 -2.91 -18.07
N MET A 285 -9.97 -3.00 -19.40
CA MET A 285 -8.67 -3.03 -20.07
C MET A 285 -7.90 -1.72 -19.90
N ALA A 286 -8.56 -0.57 -20.10
CA ALA A 286 -7.94 0.74 -19.89
C ALA A 286 -7.44 0.91 -18.46
N GLY A 287 -8.27 0.55 -17.47
CA GLY A 287 -7.89 0.54 -16.06
C GLY A 287 -6.71 -0.39 -15.77
N THR A 288 -6.69 -1.58 -16.39
CA THR A 288 -5.54 -2.51 -16.27
C THR A 288 -4.26 -1.90 -16.81
N GLY A 289 -4.30 -1.24 -17.96
CA GLY A 289 -3.13 -0.56 -18.55
C GLY A 289 -2.61 0.54 -17.63
N MET A 290 -3.50 1.32 -17.02
CA MET A 290 -3.15 2.36 -16.05
C MET A 290 -2.57 1.77 -14.76
N LEU A 291 -3.13 0.66 -14.26
CA LEU A 291 -2.58 -0.09 -13.13
C LEU A 291 -1.17 -0.59 -13.42
N TRP A 292 -0.92 -1.17 -14.61
CA TRP A 292 0.41 -1.63 -15.01
C TRP A 292 1.41 -0.47 -15.07
N VAL A 293 1.08 0.61 -15.78
CA VAL A 293 1.95 1.78 -15.88
C VAL A 293 2.21 2.39 -14.51
N GLY A 294 1.18 2.53 -13.69
CA GLY A 294 1.32 3.05 -12.33
C GLY A 294 2.17 2.15 -11.42
N TRP A 295 2.16 0.84 -11.66
CA TRP A 295 2.94 -0.13 -10.91
C TRP A 295 4.46 0.05 -11.03
N TYR A 296 4.94 0.74 -12.07
CA TYR A 296 6.34 1.14 -12.13
C TYR A 296 6.69 2.10 -10.99
N GLY A 297 5.82 3.08 -10.69
CA GLY A 297 5.98 3.95 -9.53
C GLY A 297 5.80 3.21 -8.21
N PHE A 298 4.96 2.17 -8.19
CA PHE A 298 4.70 1.35 -7.00
C PHE A 298 5.90 0.47 -6.65
N ASN A 299 6.34 -0.37 -7.57
CA ASN A 299 7.44 -1.29 -7.32
C ASN A 299 8.80 -0.59 -7.44
N ALA A 300 9.14 -0.03 -8.60
CA ALA A 300 10.46 0.56 -8.78
C ALA A 300 10.70 1.82 -7.93
N GLY A 301 9.65 2.58 -7.62
CA GLY A 301 9.71 3.68 -6.65
C GLY A 301 10.04 3.22 -5.23
N SER A 302 9.77 1.96 -4.87
CA SER A 302 10.02 1.42 -3.53
C SER A 302 11.50 1.16 -3.24
N ALA A 303 12.38 1.32 -4.23
CA ALA A 303 13.81 1.50 -4.00
C ALA A 303 14.15 2.83 -3.30
N VAL A 304 13.21 3.79 -3.31
CA VAL A 304 13.34 5.15 -2.76
C VAL A 304 14.54 5.91 -3.36
N ALA A 305 14.91 5.55 -4.58
CA ALA A 305 16.04 6.11 -5.31
C ALA A 305 15.95 5.83 -6.81
N ALA A 306 16.70 6.60 -7.60
CA ALA A 306 16.93 6.33 -9.02
C ALA A 306 18.25 5.56 -9.19
N ASP A 307 18.26 4.28 -8.82
CA ASP A 307 19.46 3.43 -8.74
C ASP A 307 19.29 2.06 -9.43
N GLY A 308 20.29 1.19 -9.29
CA GLY A 308 20.25 -0.16 -9.86
C GLY A 308 19.16 -1.07 -9.28
N VAL A 309 18.77 -0.87 -8.01
CA VAL A 309 17.68 -1.64 -7.38
C VAL A 309 16.34 -1.21 -7.97
N ALA A 310 16.14 0.09 -8.20
CA ALA A 310 14.97 0.63 -8.89
C ALA A 310 14.86 0.06 -10.31
N VAL A 311 15.97 0.03 -11.06
CA VAL A 311 16.02 -0.56 -12.40
C VAL A 311 15.68 -2.05 -12.39
N ASN A 312 16.23 -2.82 -11.46
CA ASN A 312 15.88 -4.24 -11.32
C ASN A 312 14.39 -4.42 -11.01
N ALA A 313 13.85 -3.66 -10.05
CA ALA A 313 12.43 -3.69 -9.72
C ALA A 313 11.53 -3.29 -10.91
N PHE A 314 11.98 -2.37 -11.76
CA PHE A 314 11.27 -2.01 -12.99
C PHE A 314 11.17 -3.19 -13.96
N VAL A 315 12.29 -3.90 -14.17
CA VAL A 315 12.37 -5.08 -15.04
C VAL A 315 11.56 -6.25 -14.49
N THR A 316 11.71 -6.58 -13.21
CA THR A 316 10.98 -7.70 -12.61
C THR A 316 9.47 -7.46 -12.63
N THR A 317 9.03 -6.22 -12.39
CA THR A 317 7.61 -5.83 -12.44
C THR A 317 7.00 -6.12 -13.80
N THR A 318 7.63 -5.66 -14.89
CA THR A 318 7.06 -5.84 -16.23
C THR A 318 7.08 -7.30 -16.68
N LEU A 319 8.13 -8.06 -16.33
CA LEU A 319 8.24 -9.47 -16.69
C LEU A 319 7.24 -10.35 -15.96
N ALA A 320 7.01 -10.10 -14.66
CA ALA A 320 6.00 -10.84 -13.90
C ALA A 320 4.59 -10.51 -14.38
N ALA A 321 4.30 -9.24 -14.68
CA ALA A 321 3.04 -8.82 -15.27
C ALA A 321 2.78 -9.50 -16.61
N ALA A 322 3.78 -9.52 -17.51
CA ALA A 322 3.68 -10.18 -18.81
C ALA A 322 3.45 -11.70 -18.67
N ALA A 323 4.19 -12.36 -17.77
CA ALA A 323 4.05 -13.79 -17.53
C ALA A 323 2.66 -14.14 -16.96
N GLY A 324 2.14 -13.35 -16.01
CA GLY A 324 0.78 -13.54 -15.49
C GLY A 324 -0.30 -13.26 -16.54
N CYS A 325 -0.14 -12.16 -17.30
CA CYS A 325 -1.00 -11.75 -18.42
C CYS A 325 -1.08 -12.83 -19.49
N PHE A 326 -0.02 -13.62 -19.69
CA PHE A 326 -0.01 -14.78 -20.57
C PHE A 326 -0.62 -16.03 -19.92
N MET A 327 -0.18 -16.37 -18.70
CA MET A 327 -0.49 -17.66 -18.08
C MET A 327 -1.98 -17.84 -17.77
N TRP A 328 -2.64 -16.81 -17.27
CA TRP A 328 -4.06 -16.88 -16.94
C TRP A 328 -4.94 -17.20 -18.16
N PRO A 329 -4.92 -16.41 -19.26
CA PRO A 329 -5.72 -16.70 -20.45
C PRO A 329 -5.25 -17.99 -21.16
N PHE A 330 -3.99 -18.41 -20.99
CA PHE A 330 -3.55 -19.73 -21.46
C PHE A 330 -4.30 -20.86 -20.74
N LEU A 331 -4.46 -20.80 -19.41
CA LEU A 331 -5.28 -21.78 -18.68
C LEU A 331 -6.76 -21.74 -19.08
N GLU A 332 -7.29 -20.55 -19.35
CA GLU A 332 -8.64 -20.42 -19.91
C GLU A 332 -8.74 -21.09 -21.28
N TYR A 333 -7.77 -20.88 -22.15
CA TYR A 333 -7.72 -21.51 -23.46
C TYR A 333 -7.70 -23.04 -23.35
N LEU A 334 -6.87 -23.60 -22.47
CA LEU A 334 -6.84 -25.06 -22.24
C LEU A 334 -8.17 -25.62 -21.76
N ARG A 335 -8.94 -24.87 -20.96
CA ARG A 335 -10.19 -25.36 -20.37
C ARG A 335 -11.42 -25.14 -21.24
N ARG A 336 -11.52 -23.98 -21.90
CA ARG A 336 -12.73 -23.56 -22.64
C ARG A 336 -12.48 -23.18 -24.10
N GLY A 337 -11.26 -23.40 -24.61
CA GLY A 337 -10.89 -23.18 -26.00
C GLY A 337 -10.74 -21.71 -26.43
N LYS A 338 -10.92 -20.74 -25.52
CA LYS A 338 -10.81 -19.30 -25.83
C LYS A 338 -10.17 -18.51 -24.69
N PRO A 339 -9.11 -17.71 -24.95
CA PRO A 339 -8.61 -16.75 -23.99
C PRO A 339 -9.58 -15.55 -23.90
N SER A 340 -9.88 -15.07 -22.70
CA SER A 340 -10.69 -13.86 -22.55
C SER A 340 -9.84 -12.62 -22.32
N VAL A 341 -10.35 -11.47 -22.75
CA VAL A 341 -9.77 -10.16 -22.40
C VAL A 341 -9.74 -9.96 -20.88
N LEU A 342 -10.77 -10.41 -20.16
CA LEU A 342 -10.78 -10.38 -18.70
C LEU A 342 -9.65 -11.23 -18.10
N GLY A 343 -9.36 -12.40 -18.68
CA GLY A 343 -8.25 -13.26 -18.27
C GLY A 343 -6.90 -12.60 -18.48
N PHE A 344 -6.68 -11.92 -19.62
CA PHE A 344 -5.48 -11.09 -19.83
C PHE A 344 -5.37 -9.99 -18.76
N CYS A 345 -6.47 -9.29 -18.48
CA CYS A 345 -6.48 -8.20 -17.51
C CYS A 345 -6.18 -8.70 -16.09
N SER A 346 -6.88 -9.74 -15.66
CA SER A 346 -6.72 -10.35 -14.33
C SER A 346 -5.35 -10.99 -14.17
N GLY A 347 -4.84 -11.65 -15.21
CA GLY A 347 -3.49 -12.20 -15.24
C GLY A 347 -2.39 -11.15 -15.09
N ALA A 348 -2.53 -10.01 -15.76
CA ALA A 348 -1.59 -8.89 -15.63
C ALA A 348 -1.56 -8.37 -14.17
N VAL A 349 -2.73 -8.07 -13.61
CA VAL A 349 -2.84 -7.59 -12.21
C VAL A 349 -2.35 -8.63 -11.21
N ALA A 350 -2.62 -9.92 -11.45
CA ALA A 350 -2.11 -11.00 -10.61
C ALA A 350 -0.59 -11.08 -10.61
N GLY A 351 0.05 -10.99 -11.79
CA GLY A 351 1.50 -10.94 -11.91
C GLY A 351 2.10 -9.76 -11.15
N LEU A 352 1.50 -8.58 -11.31
CA LEU A 352 1.89 -7.35 -10.63
C LEU A 352 1.75 -7.43 -9.09
N ALA A 353 0.60 -7.90 -8.59
CA ALA A 353 0.35 -8.05 -7.16
C ALA A 353 1.27 -9.09 -6.51
N THR A 354 1.56 -10.18 -7.21
CA THR A 354 2.38 -11.28 -6.67
C THR A 354 3.88 -10.93 -6.69
N ILE A 355 4.37 -10.17 -7.66
CA ILE A 355 5.79 -9.76 -7.68
C ILE A 355 6.11 -8.63 -6.70
N THR A 356 5.12 -7.84 -6.29
CA THR A 356 5.27 -6.66 -5.42
C THR A 356 6.18 -6.86 -4.19
N PRO A 357 6.03 -7.90 -3.35
CA PRO A 357 6.92 -8.09 -2.20
C PRO A 357 8.37 -8.47 -2.59
N ALA A 358 8.57 -8.94 -3.82
CA ALA A 358 9.82 -9.53 -4.31
C ALA A 358 10.55 -8.68 -5.36
N SER A 359 9.92 -7.64 -5.93
CA SER A 359 10.35 -7.02 -7.19
C SER A 359 11.78 -6.48 -7.12
N GLY A 360 12.19 -5.89 -5.99
CA GLY A 360 13.55 -5.42 -5.78
C GLY A 360 14.49 -6.41 -5.10
N PHE A 361 14.13 -7.70 -5.00
CA PHE A 361 14.93 -8.73 -4.32
C PHE A 361 15.24 -9.96 -5.20
N VAL A 362 14.56 -10.12 -6.33
CA VAL A 362 14.70 -11.29 -7.21
C VAL A 362 15.20 -10.90 -8.59
N THR A 363 15.72 -11.88 -9.34
CA THR A 363 16.21 -11.69 -10.70
C THR A 363 15.07 -11.67 -11.73
N ALA A 364 15.35 -11.16 -12.93
CA ALA A 364 14.42 -11.16 -14.06
C ALA A 364 13.84 -12.56 -14.39
N GLY A 365 14.69 -13.60 -14.43
CA GLY A 365 14.23 -14.98 -14.68
C GLY A 365 13.28 -15.50 -13.59
N THR A 366 13.55 -15.14 -12.34
CA THR A 366 12.66 -15.50 -11.23
C THR A 366 11.34 -14.73 -11.28
N ALA A 367 11.35 -13.48 -11.72
CA ALA A 367 10.14 -12.69 -11.88
C ALA A 367 9.17 -13.31 -12.90
N ILE A 368 9.68 -13.89 -13.99
CA ILE A 368 8.87 -14.66 -14.94
C ILE A 368 8.22 -15.85 -14.23
N LEU A 369 8.99 -16.63 -13.47
CA LEU A 369 8.45 -17.77 -12.70
C LEU A 369 7.35 -17.32 -11.73
N ILE A 370 7.59 -16.25 -10.96
CA ILE A 370 6.59 -15.68 -10.06
C ILE A 370 5.33 -15.26 -10.82
N GLY A 371 5.46 -14.62 -11.98
CA GLY A 371 4.33 -14.24 -12.82
C GLY A 371 3.53 -15.42 -13.37
N LEU A 372 4.20 -16.50 -13.80
CA LEU A 372 3.53 -17.74 -14.21
C LEU A 372 2.77 -18.38 -13.04
N VAL A 373 3.41 -18.47 -11.87
CA VAL A 373 2.76 -18.98 -10.65
C VAL A 373 1.58 -18.09 -10.27
N ALA A 374 1.73 -16.78 -10.36
CA ALA A 374 0.67 -15.81 -10.10
C ALA A 374 -0.55 -16.06 -10.99
N GLY A 375 -0.36 -16.06 -12.31
CA GLY A 375 -1.44 -16.28 -13.28
C GLY A 375 -2.14 -17.63 -13.07
N ALA A 376 -1.40 -18.67 -12.70
CA ALA A 376 -1.99 -19.98 -12.41
C ALA A 376 -2.75 -20.01 -11.07
N ALA A 377 -2.10 -19.67 -9.96
CA ALA A 377 -2.66 -19.80 -8.63
C ALA A 377 -3.88 -18.88 -8.42
N THR A 378 -3.80 -17.64 -8.91
CA THR A 378 -4.92 -16.71 -8.83
C THR A 378 -6.07 -17.11 -9.76
N TYR A 379 -5.79 -17.64 -10.96
CA TYR A 379 -6.82 -18.29 -11.80
C TYR A 379 -7.58 -19.37 -11.03
N PHE A 380 -6.86 -20.26 -10.32
CA PHE A 380 -7.49 -21.31 -9.53
C PHE A 380 -8.29 -20.74 -8.35
N ALA A 381 -7.78 -19.72 -7.66
CA ALA A 381 -8.51 -19.06 -6.58
C ALA A 381 -9.83 -18.43 -7.08
N CYS A 382 -9.79 -17.68 -8.17
CA CYS A 382 -10.96 -16.95 -8.67
C CYS A 382 -12.01 -17.88 -9.31
N ASN A 383 -11.58 -18.94 -9.99
CA ASN A 383 -12.50 -19.82 -10.72
C ASN A 383 -12.95 -21.07 -9.94
N HIS A 384 -12.13 -21.59 -9.04
CA HIS A 384 -12.43 -22.85 -8.35
C HIS A 384 -12.69 -22.63 -6.86
N LEU A 385 -11.82 -21.91 -6.17
CA LEU A 385 -11.94 -21.74 -4.71
C LEU A 385 -13.23 -21.02 -4.33
N LYS A 386 -13.55 -19.94 -5.05
CA LYS A 386 -14.79 -19.17 -4.92
C LYS A 386 -16.05 -20.00 -5.18
N SER A 387 -16.02 -20.85 -6.21
CA SER A 387 -17.13 -21.75 -6.53
C SER A 387 -17.32 -22.84 -5.46
N PHE A 388 -16.22 -23.40 -4.98
CA PHE A 388 -16.23 -24.45 -3.95
C PHE A 388 -16.76 -23.95 -2.61
N PHE A 389 -16.25 -22.82 -2.12
CA PHE A 389 -16.69 -22.20 -0.86
C PHE A 389 -17.93 -21.32 -1.00
N LYS A 390 -18.39 -21.07 -2.23
CA LYS A 390 -19.63 -20.37 -2.56
C LYS A 390 -19.70 -18.95 -1.97
N TYR A 391 -18.60 -18.21 -1.90
CA TYR A 391 -18.61 -16.78 -1.56
C TYR A 391 -18.70 -15.91 -2.83
N ASP A 392 -19.11 -14.64 -2.69
CA ASP A 392 -19.21 -13.67 -3.79
C ASP A 392 -18.22 -12.52 -3.58
N ASP A 393 -16.95 -12.82 -3.82
CA ASP A 393 -15.90 -11.82 -3.98
C ASP A 393 -16.08 -11.14 -5.35
N SER A 394 -16.81 -10.01 -5.40
CA SER A 394 -17.47 -9.57 -6.63
C SER A 394 -16.54 -9.45 -7.84
N LEU A 395 -15.36 -8.86 -7.63
CA LEU A 395 -14.37 -8.54 -8.66
C LEU A 395 -13.04 -9.27 -8.42
N ASP A 396 -13.10 -10.39 -7.68
CA ASP A 396 -11.98 -11.30 -7.42
C ASP A 396 -10.78 -10.67 -6.66
N THR A 397 -11.05 -9.70 -5.78
CA THR A 397 -10.03 -9.01 -4.97
C THR A 397 -9.27 -9.99 -4.06
N PHE A 398 -9.96 -10.91 -3.38
CA PHE A 398 -9.29 -11.90 -2.52
C PHE A 398 -8.42 -12.84 -3.36
N GLY A 399 -8.95 -13.33 -4.47
CA GLY A 399 -8.24 -14.28 -5.32
C GLY A 399 -6.97 -13.69 -5.96
N VAL A 400 -6.99 -12.40 -6.31
CA VAL A 400 -5.82 -11.71 -6.89
C VAL A 400 -4.87 -11.21 -5.81
N HIS A 401 -5.35 -10.46 -4.82
CA HIS A 401 -4.48 -9.77 -3.87
C HIS A 401 -4.13 -10.61 -2.63
N ALA A 402 -5.08 -11.35 -2.04
CA ALA A 402 -4.76 -12.14 -0.85
C ALA A 402 -3.91 -13.36 -1.21
N VAL A 403 -4.35 -14.14 -2.21
CA VAL A 403 -3.64 -15.33 -2.66
C VAL A 403 -2.33 -14.94 -3.35
N GLY A 404 -2.38 -13.99 -4.29
CA GLY A 404 -1.18 -13.47 -4.96
C GLY A 404 -0.19 -12.83 -3.97
N GLY A 405 -0.64 -11.96 -3.08
CA GLY A 405 0.21 -11.35 -2.06
C GLY A 405 0.83 -12.36 -1.10
N THR A 406 0.09 -13.39 -0.69
CA THR A 406 0.62 -14.46 0.18
C THR A 406 1.69 -15.29 -0.53
N ILE A 407 1.41 -15.71 -1.77
CA ILE A 407 2.37 -16.47 -2.58
C ILE A 407 3.61 -15.64 -2.86
N GLY A 408 3.44 -14.39 -3.31
CA GLY A 408 4.51 -13.44 -3.57
C GLY A 408 5.41 -13.25 -2.36
N THR A 409 4.81 -13.09 -1.18
CA THR A 409 5.51 -12.90 0.10
C THR A 409 6.39 -14.10 0.42
N LEU A 410 5.90 -15.33 0.21
CA LEU A 410 6.69 -16.55 0.41
C LEU A 410 7.81 -16.67 -0.63
N LEU A 411 7.51 -16.42 -1.91
CA LEU A 411 8.49 -16.51 -2.99
C LEU A 411 9.58 -15.43 -2.86
N ALA A 412 9.27 -14.26 -2.31
CA ALA A 412 10.28 -13.25 -1.93
C ALA A 412 11.31 -13.84 -0.97
N GLY A 413 10.86 -14.51 0.11
CA GLY A 413 11.76 -15.13 1.08
C GLY A 413 12.53 -16.34 0.56
N ILE A 414 12.01 -17.03 -0.46
CA ILE A 414 12.69 -18.17 -1.09
C ILE A 414 13.76 -17.70 -2.07
N PHE A 415 13.45 -16.68 -2.89
CA PHE A 415 14.29 -16.30 -4.03
C PHE A 415 15.06 -14.99 -3.88
N ALA A 416 14.92 -14.28 -2.75
CA ALA A 416 15.72 -13.09 -2.48
C ALA A 416 17.22 -13.39 -2.63
N THR A 417 17.94 -12.53 -3.36
CA THR A 417 19.35 -12.75 -3.70
C THR A 417 20.14 -11.45 -3.79
N THR A 418 21.39 -11.50 -3.33
CA THR A 418 22.34 -10.38 -3.39
C THR A 418 22.69 -9.98 -4.82
N ALA A 419 22.51 -10.89 -5.79
CA ALA A 419 22.71 -10.59 -7.21
C ALA A 419 21.66 -9.60 -7.75
N ALA A 420 20.45 -9.61 -7.18
CA ALA A 420 19.38 -8.68 -7.56
C ALA A 420 19.41 -7.41 -6.68
N ASN A 421 19.84 -7.55 -5.43
CA ASN A 421 19.93 -6.44 -4.50
C ASN A 421 21.13 -6.60 -3.55
N PRO A 422 22.23 -5.87 -3.79
CA PRO A 422 23.43 -5.94 -2.97
C PRO A 422 23.21 -5.59 -1.49
N ASN A 423 22.15 -4.85 -1.16
CA ASN A 423 21.82 -4.47 0.22
C ASN A 423 21.48 -5.69 1.09
N LEU A 424 21.14 -6.82 0.48
CA LEU A 424 20.88 -8.09 1.18
C LEU A 424 22.16 -8.77 1.69
N ALA A 425 23.35 -8.32 1.26
CA ALA A 425 24.63 -8.93 1.65
C ALA A 425 25.02 -8.60 3.10
N ASN A 426 24.46 -7.53 3.66
CA ASN A 426 24.76 -7.02 5.00
C ASN A 426 23.47 -6.80 5.80
N GLY A 427 23.61 -6.56 7.10
CA GLY A 427 22.48 -6.20 7.96
C GLY A 427 21.73 -7.40 8.57
N PRO A 428 20.56 -7.15 9.19
CA PRO A 428 19.92 -8.12 10.09
C PRO A 428 19.49 -9.44 9.44
N ILE A 429 19.23 -9.42 8.13
CA ILE A 429 18.74 -10.59 7.37
C ILE A 429 19.82 -11.33 6.58
N ALA A 430 21.06 -10.84 6.52
CA ALA A 430 22.10 -11.41 5.65
C ALA A 430 22.32 -12.91 5.86
N ALA A 431 22.25 -13.39 7.11
CA ALA A 431 22.39 -14.81 7.44
C ALA A 431 21.19 -15.68 7.03
N LEU A 432 20.04 -15.07 6.73
CA LEU A 432 18.77 -15.73 6.41
C LEU A 432 18.53 -15.84 4.89
N VAL A 433 19.07 -14.89 4.11
CA VAL A 433 18.93 -14.83 2.64
C VAL A 433 19.45 -16.12 2.00
N GLY A 434 18.67 -16.71 1.09
CA GLY A 434 18.99 -17.99 0.45
C GLY A 434 18.92 -19.22 1.36
N LYS A 435 18.48 -19.07 2.62
CA LYS A 435 18.37 -20.17 3.60
C LYS A 435 16.98 -20.24 4.21
N THR A 436 16.72 -19.43 5.22
CA THR A 436 15.54 -19.52 6.11
C THR A 436 14.68 -18.27 6.09
N LEU A 437 14.96 -17.28 5.24
CA LEU A 437 14.17 -16.05 5.17
C LEU A 437 12.68 -16.30 4.89
N TRP A 438 12.34 -17.34 4.12
CA TRP A 438 10.96 -17.76 3.90
C TRP A 438 10.19 -18.13 5.19
N LEU A 439 10.87 -18.55 6.26
CA LEU A 439 10.23 -18.77 7.57
C LEU A 439 9.80 -17.44 8.21
N GLU A 440 10.58 -16.38 8.04
CA GLU A 440 10.22 -15.04 8.52
C GLU A 440 9.03 -14.49 7.72
N GLN A 441 9.01 -14.72 6.41
CA GLN A 441 7.87 -14.39 5.55
C GLN A 441 6.60 -15.13 5.98
N LEU A 442 6.71 -16.41 6.32
CA LEU A 442 5.58 -17.22 6.80
C LEU A 442 5.04 -16.68 8.14
N LYS A 443 5.93 -16.32 9.08
CA LYS A 443 5.54 -15.72 10.37
C LYS A 443 4.81 -14.38 10.15
N ALA A 444 5.39 -13.48 9.38
CA ALA A 444 4.80 -12.16 9.11
C ALA A 444 3.46 -12.28 8.39
N GLY A 445 3.39 -13.12 7.35
CA GLY A 445 2.16 -13.39 6.62
C GLY A 445 1.08 -14.01 7.50
N GLY A 446 1.44 -14.92 8.41
CA GLY A 446 0.51 -15.51 9.38
C GLY A 446 -0.06 -14.50 10.36
N ILE A 447 0.77 -13.60 10.91
CA ILE A 447 0.31 -12.51 11.77
C ILE A 447 -0.66 -11.60 11.01
N VAL A 448 -0.29 -11.16 9.80
CA VAL A 448 -1.12 -10.23 9.02
C VAL A 448 -2.43 -10.87 8.58
N LEU A 449 -2.44 -12.16 8.22
CA LEU A 449 -3.68 -12.88 7.93
C LEU A 449 -4.64 -12.84 9.13
N VAL A 450 -4.16 -13.27 10.30
CA VAL A 450 -4.99 -13.33 11.52
C VAL A 450 -5.44 -11.93 11.93
N TRP A 451 -4.52 -10.96 11.89
CA TRP A 451 -4.79 -9.56 12.23
C TRP A 451 -5.84 -8.95 11.31
N SER A 452 -5.65 -9.03 9.99
CA SER A 452 -6.55 -8.43 9.00
C SER A 452 -7.94 -9.07 9.02
N VAL A 453 -8.05 -10.40 9.13
CA VAL A 453 -9.36 -11.07 9.23
C VAL A 453 -10.06 -10.71 10.54
N GLY A 454 -9.37 -10.82 11.67
CA GLY A 454 -9.94 -10.56 13.00
C GLY A 454 -10.38 -9.11 13.17
N ALA A 455 -9.49 -8.16 12.86
CA ALA A 455 -9.80 -6.73 12.92
C ALA A 455 -10.94 -6.37 11.97
N THR A 456 -10.91 -6.86 10.73
CA THR A 456 -11.97 -6.58 9.75
C THR A 456 -13.33 -7.07 10.24
N PHE A 457 -13.41 -8.26 10.84
CA PHE A 457 -14.65 -8.76 11.39
C PHE A 457 -15.21 -7.84 12.48
N VAL A 458 -14.36 -7.41 13.43
CA VAL A 458 -14.76 -6.50 14.52
C VAL A 458 -15.20 -5.15 13.96
N ILE A 459 -14.42 -4.55 13.08
CA ILE A 459 -14.72 -3.24 12.47
C ILE A 459 -16.01 -3.31 11.66
N ALA A 460 -16.19 -4.35 10.84
CA ALA A 460 -17.39 -4.53 10.04
C ALA A 460 -18.65 -4.65 10.91
N LYS A 461 -18.58 -5.34 12.05
CA LYS A 461 -19.71 -5.41 13.01
C LYS A 461 -20.00 -4.04 13.64
N LEU A 462 -18.97 -3.32 14.08
CA LEU A 462 -19.09 -1.98 14.65
C LEU A 462 -19.71 -0.99 13.64
N VAL A 463 -19.16 -0.93 12.43
CA VAL A 463 -19.66 -0.07 11.35
C VAL A 463 -21.08 -0.46 10.96
N GLY A 464 -21.38 -1.76 10.88
CA GLY A 464 -22.73 -2.24 10.64
C GLY A 464 -23.71 -1.76 11.69
N TRP A 465 -23.33 -1.76 12.96
CA TRP A 465 -24.16 -1.21 14.04
C TRP A 465 -24.36 0.31 13.89
N VAL A 466 -23.30 1.08 13.62
CA VAL A 466 -23.38 2.55 13.47
C VAL A 466 -24.17 2.98 12.23
N CYS A 467 -24.03 2.26 11.12
CA CYS A 467 -24.60 2.65 9.83
C CYS A 467 -26.03 2.12 9.58
N GLY A 468 -26.58 1.31 10.50
CA GLY A 468 -27.85 0.63 10.31
C GLY A 468 -27.76 -0.49 9.27
N GLY A 469 -26.73 -1.33 9.40
CA GLY A 469 -26.33 -2.35 8.44
C GLY A 469 -25.19 -1.90 7.53
N LEU A 470 -24.40 -2.87 7.05
CA LEU A 470 -23.35 -2.64 6.03
C LEU A 470 -23.93 -2.63 4.62
N ARG A 471 -24.88 -3.52 4.36
CA ARG A 471 -25.49 -3.73 3.05
C ARG A 471 -26.64 -2.74 2.82
N VAL A 472 -26.82 -2.32 1.56
CA VAL A 472 -28.03 -1.61 1.13
C VAL A 472 -29.26 -2.53 1.17
N ASP A 473 -30.45 -1.93 1.13
CA ASP A 473 -31.69 -2.68 1.08
C ASP A 473 -31.87 -3.33 -0.31
N GLY A 474 -32.75 -4.33 -0.40
CA GLY A 474 -32.91 -5.12 -1.63
C GLY A 474 -33.39 -4.31 -2.84
N ASP A 475 -34.23 -3.29 -2.60
CA ASP A 475 -34.73 -2.39 -3.63
C ASP A 475 -33.61 -1.49 -4.15
N ASP A 476 -32.76 -0.95 -3.27
CA ASP A 476 -31.59 -0.14 -3.64
C ASP A 476 -30.57 -0.95 -4.43
N GLU A 477 -30.31 -2.21 -4.05
CA GLU A 477 -29.43 -3.10 -4.80
C GLU A 477 -30.01 -3.43 -6.19
N THR A 478 -31.34 -3.51 -6.31
CA THR A 478 -32.04 -3.71 -7.58
C THR A 478 -32.00 -2.46 -8.46
N LEU A 479 -32.20 -1.28 -7.88
CA LEU A 479 -32.11 0.01 -8.56
C LEU A 479 -30.67 0.31 -9.05
N GLY A 480 -29.68 0.00 -8.21
CA GLY A 480 -28.26 0.29 -8.45
C GLY A 480 -27.76 1.44 -7.57
N LEU A 481 -26.52 1.30 -7.11
CA LEU A 481 -25.92 2.22 -6.15
C LEU A 481 -25.63 3.61 -6.73
N ASP A 482 -25.53 3.74 -8.06
CA ASP A 482 -25.36 5.04 -8.70
C ASP A 482 -26.55 5.95 -8.35
N LEU A 483 -27.77 5.47 -8.61
CA LEU A 483 -28.99 6.21 -8.27
C LEU A 483 -29.28 6.19 -6.76
N ALA A 484 -29.19 5.03 -6.11
CA ALA A 484 -29.63 4.88 -4.72
C ALA A 484 -28.76 5.66 -3.72
N GLU A 485 -27.43 5.71 -3.90
CA GLU A 485 -26.51 6.37 -2.96
C GLU A 485 -25.98 7.71 -3.49
N HIS A 486 -25.98 7.95 -4.80
CA HIS A 486 -25.41 9.17 -5.40
C HIS A 486 -26.42 10.03 -6.16
N GLY A 487 -27.61 9.51 -6.50
CA GLY A 487 -28.66 10.27 -7.20
C GLY A 487 -28.31 10.63 -8.64
N GLU A 488 -27.32 9.94 -9.23
CA GLU A 488 -26.78 10.21 -10.55
C GLU A 488 -26.65 8.90 -11.34
N GLU A 489 -26.62 8.97 -12.67
CA GLU A 489 -26.39 7.80 -13.53
C GLU A 489 -25.03 7.88 -14.20
N GLY A 490 -24.28 6.78 -14.22
CA GLY A 490 -22.98 6.74 -14.91
C GLY A 490 -23.05 6.92 -16.44
N TYR A 491 -24.22 6.69 -17.05
CA TYR A 491 -24.43 6.89 -18.48
C TYR A 491 -25.83 7.40 -18.77
N ILE A 492 -25.92 8.53 -19.45
CA ILE A 492 -27.14 9.01 -20.09
C ILE A 492 -27.11 8.45 -21.51
N ILE A 493 -27.88 7.39 -21.75
CA ILE A 493 -28.01 6.79 -23.08
C ILE A 493 -29.42 7.14 -23.56
N GLU A 494 -29.48 8.04 -24.54
CA GLU A 494 -30.70 8.41 -25.26
C GLU A 494 -31.09 7.35 -26.29
#